data_AF-A0A1H3X0D9-F1
#
_entry.id   AF-A0A1H3X0D9-F1
#
_cell.length_a   1.000
_cell.length_b   1.000
_cell.length_c   1.000
_cell.angle_alpha   90.00
_cell.angle_beta   90.00
_cell.angle_gamma   90.00
#
_symmetry.space_group_name_H-M   'P 1'
#
loop_
_entity.id
_entity.type
_entity.pdbx_description
1 polymer ?
#
loop_
_entity_poly.entity_id
_entity_poly.type
_entity_poly.pdbx_seq_one_letter_code
_entity_poly.pdbx_strand_id
1 'polypeptide(L)'
;MNEYCPNCNFKFEKEPGYFFGAMYVNYGLSVAQGIATYLIAHFFFEQTFDLRMIPIIMAVMLALSPFNIRLSRLLWIYMFKNYSN
;
A
#
# COMPACT_ATOMS: atom_id res chain seq x y z
N MET A 1 1.20 5.18 -19.36
CA MET A 1 1.06 6.20 -18.31
C MET A 1 1.31 7.54 -18.99
N ASN A 2 0.45 8.54 -18.81
CA ASN A 2 0.74 9.87 -19.34
C ASN A 2 1.96 10.41 -18.57
N GLU A 3 2.92 11.02 -19.27
CA GLU A 3 4.10 11.61 -18.63
C GLU A 3 3.74 12.83 -17.79
N TYR A 4 2.66 13.52 -18.18
CA TYR A 4 2.14 14.73 -17.55
C TYR A 4 0.65 14.60 -17.26
N CYS A 5 0.20 15.17 -16.15
CA CYS A 5 -1.22 15.26 -15.84
C CYS A 5 -1.92 16.24 -16.79
N PRO A 6 -3.02 15.86 -17.49
CA PRO A 6 -3.68 16.74 -18.44
C PRO A 6 -4.36 17.97 -17.81
N ASN A 7 -4.62 17.95 -16.49
CA ASN A 7 -5.30 19.04 -15.79
C ASN A 7 -4.34 20.02 -15.09
N CYS A 8 -3.17 19.57 -14.66
CA CYS A 8 -2.22 20.38 -13.90
C CYS A 8 -0.79 20.36 -14.43
N ASN A 9 -0.56 19.68 -15.56
CA ASN A 9 0.73 19.49 -16.22
C ASN A 9 1.85 18.95 -15.30
N PHE A 10 1.47 18.26 -14.23
CA PHE A 10 2.41 17.67 -13.28
C PHE A 10 3.14 16.49 -13.92
N LYS A 11 4.47 16.56 -13.95
CA LYS A 11 5.32 15.46 -14.42
C LYS A 11 5.29 14.32 -13.41
N PHE A 12 4.72 13.17 -13.78
CA PHE A 12 4.57 12.02 -12.88
C PHE A 12 5.91 11.36 -12.55
N GLU A 13 6.86 11.37 -13.49
CA GLU A 13 8.20 10.81 -13.34
C GLU A 13 9.24 11.92 -13.50
N LYS A 14 9.76 12.43 -12.37
CA LYS A 14 10.83 13.45 -12.40
C LYS A 14 12.19 12.84 -12.75
N GLU A 15 12.49 11.68 -12.16
CA GLU A 15 13.76 10.95 -12.29
C GLU A 15 13.50 9.45 -12.54
N PRO A 16 14.36 8.76 -13.32
CA PRO A 16 14.26 7.32 -13.49
C PRO A 16 14.39 6.64 -12.11
N GLY A 17 13.37 5.88 -11.71
CA GLY A 17 13.34 5.20 -10.41
C GLY A 17 12.62 5.94 -9.27
N TYR A 18 11.97 7.08 -9.54
CA TYR A 18 11.18 7.80 -8.52
C TYR A 18 10.15 6.91 -7.78
N PHE A 19 9.59 5.91 -8.45
CA PHE A 19 8.64 4.97 -7.85
C PHE A 19 9.24 3.84 -7.00
N PHE A 20 10.57 3.72 -6.89
CA PHE A 20 11.19 2.77 -5.95
C PHE A 20 10.79 3.08 -4.50
N GLY A 21 10.66 4.37 -4.16
CA GLY A 21 10.15 4.79 -2.86
C GLY A 21 8.72 4.34 -2.57
N ALA A 22 7.86 4.32 -3.61
CA ALA A 22 6.50 3.80 -3.51
C ALA A 22 6.48 2.27 -3.25
N MET A 23 7.57 1.54 -3.49
CA MET A 23 7.65 0.14 -3.07
C MET A 23 7.79 0.01 -1.55
N TYR A 24 8.59 0.87 -0.91
CA TYR A 24 8.74 0.87 0.55
C TYR A 24 7.45 1.29 1.27
N VAL A 25 6.74 2.29 0.73
CA VAL A 25 5.42 2.68 1.25
C VAL A 25 4.42 1.53 1.14
N ASN A 26 4.46 0.76 0.05
CA ASN A 26 3.61 -0.41 -0.14
C ASN A 26 3.92 -1.51 0.88
N TYR A 27 5.20 -1.72 1.20
CA TYR A 27 5.61 -2.65 2.24
C TYR A 27 5.04 -2.23 3.61
N GLY A 28 5.20 -0.97 4.00
CA GLY A 28 4.63 -0.44 5.25
C GLY A 28 3.11 -0.61 5.34
N LEU A 29 2.40 -0.30 4.25
CA LEU A 29 0.94 -0.53 4.13
C LEU A 29 0.57 -2.00 4.29
N SER A 30 1.32 -2.90 3.65
CA SER A 30 1.04 -4.34 3.70
C SER A 30 1.27 -4.93 5.09
N VAL A 31 2.30 -4.47 5.80
CA VAL A 31 2.55 -4.83 7.21
C VAL A 31 1.43 -4.31 8.11
N ALA A 32 1.06 -3.04 7.98
CA ALA A 32 -0.04 -2.45 8.75
C ALA A 32 -1.36 -3.18 8.51
N GLN A 33 -1.64 -3.54 7.24
CA GLN A 33 -2.82 -4.34 6.89
C GLN A 33 -2.78 -5.74 7.50
N GLY A 34 -1.63 -6.41 7.48
CA GLY A 34 -1.46 -7.73 8.09
C GLY A 34 -1.75 -7.69 9.59
N ILE A 35 -1.18 -6.71 10.30
CA ILE A 35 -1.43 -6.49 11.73
C ILE A 35 -2.92 -6.21 11.99
N ALA A 36 -3.52 -5.30 11.23
CA ALA A 36 -4.94 -4.97 11.38
C ALA A 36 -5.84 -6.20 11.16
N THR A 37 -5.53 -6.99 10.13
CA THR A 37 -6.29 -8.21 9.82
C THR A 37 -6.14 -9.25 10.92
N TYR A 38 -4.94 -9.42 11.48
CA TYR A 38 -4.70 -10.30 12.62
C TYR A 38 -5.46 -9.85 13.87
N LEU A 39 -5.42 -8.55 14.20
CA LEU A 39 -6.13 -8.01 15.36
C LEU A 39 -7.65 -8.22 15.23
N ILE A 40 -8.21 -7.98 14.04
CA ILE A 40 -9.63 -8.20 13.77
C ILE A 40 -9.97 -9.69 13.88
N ALA A 41 -9.17 -10.57 13.25
CA ALA A 41 -9.39 -12.00 13.32
C ALA A 41 -9.31 -12.52 14.77
N HIS A 42 -8.36 -12.03 15.57
CA HIS A 42 -8.19 -12.45 16.96
C HIS A 42 -9.44 -12.26 17.83
N PHE A 43 -10.29 -11.26 17.54
CA PHE A 43 -11.58 -11.12 18.26
C PHE A 43 -12.57 -12.25 18.01
N PHE A 44 -12.44 -12.99 16.90
CA PHE A 44 -13.35 -14.08 16.52
C PHE A 44 -12.83 -15.46 16.91
N PHE A 45 -11.58 -15.59 17.35
CA PHE A 45 -10.97 -16.87 17.71
C PHE A 45 -10.45 -16.82 19.14
N GLU A 46 -10.85 -17.80 19.95
CA GLU A 46 -10.47 -17.87 21.38
C GLU A 46 -8.99 -18.24 21.58
N GLN A 47 -8.39 -18.94 20.61
CA GLN A 47 -6.99 -19.36 20.67
C GLN A 47 -6.07 -18.29 20.06
N THR A 48 -4.97 -17.99 20.77
CA THR A 48 -3.94 -17.03 20.32
C THR A 48 -3.26 -17.44 19.03
N PHE A 49 -3.23 -18.75 18.73
CA PHE A 49 -2.59 -19.31 17.54
C PHE A 49 -3.48 -20.36 16.85
N ASP A 50 -4.50 -19.89 16.13
CA ASP A 50 -5.29 -20.75 15.25
C ASP A 50 -4.72 -20.73 13.83
N LEU A 51 -4.35 -21.91 13.31
CA LEU A 51 -3.86 -22.09 11.94
C LEU A 51 -4.87 -21.60 10.88
N ARG A 52 -6.16 -21.51 11.23
CA ARG A 52 -7.23 -20.98 10.37
C ARG A 52 -7.08 -19.48 10.09
N MET A 53 -6.34 -18.73 10.91
CA MET A 53 -6.10 -17.30 10.66
C MET A 53 -5.18 -17.05 9.46
N ILE A 54 -4.23 -17.94 9.19
CA ILE A 54 -3.24 -17.80 8.11
C ILE A 54 -3.92 -17.64 6.73
N PRO A 55 -4.82 -18.54 6.29
CA PRO A 55 -5.49 -18.39 5.00
C PRO A 55 -6.40 -17.15 4.94
N ILE A 56 -6.97 -16.72 6.06
CA ILE A 56 -7.79 -15.49 6.12
C ILE A 56 -6.91 -14.26 5.85
N ILE A 57 -5.78 -14.15 6.54
CA ILE A 57 -4.84 -13.04 6.35
C ILE A 57 -4.32 -13.03 4.91
N MET A 58 -3.94 -14.19 4.36
CA MET A 58 -3.50 -14.28 2.96
C MET A 58 -4.61 -13.87 1.98
N ALA A 59 -5.85 -14.32 2.18
CA ALA A 59 -6.96 -13.96 1.31
C ALA A 59 -7.22 -12.45 1.31
N VAL A 60 -7.20 -11.82 2.49
CA VAL A 60 -7.37 -10.36 2.63
C VAL A 60 -6.21 -9.60 1.98
N MET A 61 -4.97 -10.05 2.16
CA MET A 61 -3.80 -9.43 1.51
C MET A 61 -3.86 -9.52 -0.01
N LEU A 62 -4.25 -10.68 -0.56
CA LEU A 62 -4.39 -10.85 -2.00
C LEU A 62 -5.55 -10.03 -2.58
N ALA A 63 -6.69 -9.99 -1.89
CA ALA A 63 -7.85 -9.21 -2.31
C ALA A 63 -7.55 -7.70 -2.34
N LEU A 64 -6.79 -7.18 -1.37
CA LEU A 64 -6.44 -5.76 -1.27
C LEU A 64 -5.12 -5.42 -2.00
N SER A 65 -4.39 -6.38 -2.55
CA SER A 65 -3.15 -6.17 -3.30
C SER A 65 -3.25 -5.06 -4.37
N PRO A 66 -4.26 -5.04 -5.28
CA PRO A 66 -4.36 -3.97 -6.28
C PRO A 66 -4.64 -2.60 -5.67
N PHE A 67 -5.29 -2.56 -4.50
CA PHE A 67 -5.57 -1.33 -3.77
C PHE A 67 -4.30 -0.77 -3.12
N ASN A 68 -3.51 -1.61 -2.45
CA ASN A 68 -2.25 -1.21 -1.81
C ASN A 68 -1.25 -0.62 -2.80
N ILE A 69 -1.10 -1.24 -3.98
CA ILE A 69 -0.19 -0.75 -5.01
C ILE A 69 -0.60 0.65 -5.49
N ARG A 70 -1.91 0.89 -5.69
CA ARG A 70 -2.42 2.20 -6.10
C ARG A 70 -2.28 3.25 -5.00
N LEU A 71 -2.66 2.89 -3.77
CA LEU A 71 -2.59 3.77 -2.62
C LEU A 71 -1.15 4.17 -2.32
N SER A 72 -0.21 3.22 -2.41
CA SER A 72 1.20 3.50 -2.19
C SER A 72 1.77 4.51 -3.18
N ARG A 73 1.45 4.37 -4.47
CA ARG A 73 1.87 5.35 -5.50
C ARG A 73 1.26 6.72 -5.25
N LEU A 74 -0.01 6.77 -4.82
CA LEU A 74 -0.68 8.02 -4.50
C LEU A 74 -0.05 8.71 -3.29
N LEU A 75 0.15 7.99 -2.19
CA LEU A 75 0.79 8.51 -0.97
C LEU A 75 2.20 9.00 -1.23
N TRP A 76 2.99 8.26 -2.02
CA TRP A 76 4.32 8.69 -2.44
C TRP A 76 4.28 10.01 -3.21
N ILE A 77 3.38 10.14 -4.19
CA ILE A 77 3.21 11.39 -4.95
C ILE A 77 2.80 12.54 -4.02
N TYR A 78 1.87 12.32 -3.08
CA TYR A 78 1.44 13.37 -2.13
C TYR A 78 2.55 13.80 -1.18
N MET A 79 3.34 12.86 -0.66
CA MET A 79 4.41 13.14 0.28
C MET A 79 5.54 13.97 -0.36
N PHE A 80 5.83 13.73 -1.63
CA PHE A 80 6.89 14.42 -2.38
C PHE A 80 6.35 15.48 -3.37
N LYS A 81 5.06 15.80 -3.29
CA LYS A 81 4.43 16.83 -4.13
C LYS A 81 5.12 18.19 -3.98
N ASN A 82 5.48 18.55 -2.75
CA ASN A 82 6.10 19.83 -2.39
C ASN A 82 7.64 19.82 -2.36
N TYR A 83 8.31 18.72 -2.70
CA TYR A 83 9.79 18.70 -2.75
C TYR A 83 10.37 19.55 -3.90
N SER A 84 9.51 20.09 -4.77
CA SER A 84 9.85 20.94 -5.90
C SER A 84 9.04 22.22 -5.86
N ASN A 85 9.15 22.95 -4.74
CA ASN A 85 9.08 24.40 -4.77
C ASN A 85 10.51 24.93 -4.86
#